data_AF-A0A5C7FK79-F1
#
_entry.id   AF-A0A5C7FK79-F1
#
_cell.length_a   1.000
_cell.length_b   1.000
_cell.length_c   1.000
_cell.angle_alpha   90.00
_cell.angle_beta   90.00
_cell.angle_gamma   90.00
#
_symmetry.space_group_name_H-M   'P 1'
#
loop_
_entity.id
_entity.type
_entity.pdbx_description
1 polymer ?
#
loop_
_entity_poly.entity_id
_entity_poly.type
_entity_poly.pdbx_seq_one_letter_code
_entity_poly.pdbx_strand_id
1 'polypeptide(L)'
;MSSIKLRDMTYGEFHNMLVRKVMEMLEKEDSDQSPLVYFPIVHDRVESFLLVHWEKVWDSCRDLTMEEWESSGCFYIFQKEVLEDFSADFPVQREAKKSEA
;
A
#
# COMPACT_ATOMS: atom_id res chain seq x y z
N MET A 1 16.80 -8.28 -15.39
CA MET A 1 16.26 -9.40 -14.60
C MET A 1 15.01 -9.86 -15.33
N SER A 2 14.79 -11.16 -15.51
CA SER A 2 13.61 -11.65 -16.23
C SER A 2 12.35 -11.14 -15.53
N SER A 3 11.51 -10.38 -16.22
CA SER A 3 10.29 -9.78 -15.67
C SER A 3 9.31 -10.91 -15.33
N ILE A 4 9.29 -11.33 -14.06
CA ILE A 4 8.40 -12.37 -13.54
C ILE A 4 6.96 -11.86 -13.67
N LYS A 5 6.07 -12.68 -14.24
CA LYS A 5 4.65 -12.35 -14.29
C LYS A 5 4.02 -12.53 -12.92
N LEU A 6 3.04 -11.70 -12.60
CA LEU A 6 2.32 -11.77 -11.32
C LEU A 6 1.62 -13.12 -11.10
N ARG A 7 1.22 -13.81 -12.18
CA ARG A 7 0.64 -15.17 -12.12
C ARG A 7 1.65 -16.26 -11.76
N ASP A 8 2.93 -16.01 -12.00
CA ASP A 8 4.01 -16.96 -11.71
C ASP A 8 4.43 -16.83 -10.22
N MET A 9 3.94 -15.80 -9.53
CA MET A 9 4.01 -15.63 -8.08
C MET A 9 2.75 -16.20 -7.42
N THR A 10 2.90 -16.69 -6.20
CA THR A 10 1.74 -16.98 -5.35
C THR A 10 1.08 -15.67 -4.92
N TYR A 11 -0.24 -15.70 -4.68
CA TYR A 11 -0.93 -14.54 -4.14
C TYR A 11 -0.31 -14.07 -2.81
N GLY A 12 0.18 -14.97 -1.97
CA GLY A 12 0.90 -14.62 -0.73
C GLY A 12 2.20 -13.84 -0.97
N GLU A 13 2.97 -14.17 -2.02
CA GLU A 13 4.17 -13.41 -2.39
C GLU A 13 3.83 -12.01 -2.90
N PHE A 14 2.80 -11.92 -3.75
CA PHE A 14 2.30 -10.63 -4.24
C PHE A 14 1.73 -9.77 -3.10
N HIS A 15 0.97 -10.38 -2.20
CA HIS A 15 0.40 -9.75 -1.01
C HIS A 15 1.50 -9.15 -0.14
N ASN A 16 2.53 -9.93 0.20
CA ASN A 16 3.67 -9.45 1.00
C ASN A 16 4.40 -8.28 0.32
N MET A 17 4.51 -8.30 -1.01
CA MET A 17 5.07 -7.16 -1.75
C MET A 17 4.21 -5.91 -1.63
N LEU A 18 2.89 -6.03 -1.72
CA LEU A 18 1.97 -4.90 -1.58
C LEU A 18 2.03 -4.32 -0.16
N VAL A 19 1.94 -5.15 0.87
CA VAL A 19 2.08 -4.72 2.27
C VAL A 19 3.38 -3.95 2.45
N ARG A 20 4.50 -4.50 1.97
CA ARG A 20 5.80 -3.84 2.05
C ARG A 20 5.80 -2.46 1.36
N LYS A 21 5.22 -2.35 0.16
CA LYS A 21 5.12 -1.07 -0.56
C LYS A 21 4.32 -0.02 0.23
N VAL A 22 3.21 -0.41 0.86
CA VAL A 22 2.41 0.49 1.69
C VAL A 22 3.22 0.95 2.91
N MET A 23 3.89 0.02 3.60
CA MET A 23 4.73 0.33 4.75
C MET A 23 5.91 1.24 4.39
N GLU A 24 6.57 1.02 3.25
CA GLU A 24 7.65 1.87 2.75
C GLU A 24 7.17 3.29 2.36
N MET A 25 5.91 3.45 1.94
CA MET A 25 5.30 4.78 1.72
C MET A 25 5.00 5.47 3.05
N LEU A 26 4.36 4.76 3.98
CA LEU A 26 4.01 5.29 5.29
C LEU A 26 5.25 5.70 6.10
N GLU A 27 6.34 4.92 6.04
CA GLU A 27 7.61 5.29 6.67
C GLU A 27 8.20 6.60 6.09
N LYS A 28 8.01 6.83 4.79
CA LYS A 28 8.47 8.07 4.12
C LYS A 28 7.59 9.27 4.42
N GLU A 29 6.28 9.10 4.57
CA GLU A 29 5.34 10.19 4.84
C GLU A 29 5.21 10.52 6.34
N ASP A 30 5.34 9.53 7.22
CA ASP A 30 5.01 9.64 8.66
C ASP A 30 6.27 9.49 9.54
N SER A 31 7.30 10.29 9.25
CA SER A 31 8.57 10.31 10.02
C SER A 31 8.43 10.82 11.47
N ASP A 32 7.27 11.37 11.84
CA ASP A 32 7.01 12.00 13.15
C ASP A 32 6.27 11.08 14.14
N GLN A 33 5.75 9.92 13.71
CA GLN A 33 5.09 8.97 14.61
C GLN A 33 6.02 7.89 15.14
N SER A 34 5.78 7.45 16.38
CA SER A 34 6.63 6.44 17.03
C SER A 34 6.50 5.07 16.33
N PRO A 35 7.56 4.58 15.65
CA PRO A 35 7.52 3.39 14.80
C PRO A 35 7.01 2.13 15.50
N LEU A 36 7.34 1.99 16.78
CA LEU A 36 7.18 0.74 17.55
C LEU A 36 5.73 0.40 17.90
N VAL A 37 4.84 1.38 17.88
CA VAL A 37 3.41 1.19 18.20
C VAL A 37 2.54 1.39 16.95
N TYR A 38 2.95 2.32 16.07
CA TYR A 38 2.22 2.67 14.85
C TYR A 38 2.30 1.56 13.79
N PHE A 39 3.50 1.08 13.47
CA PHE A 39 3.69 0.14 12.36
C PHE A 39 2.98 -1.21 12.54
N PRO A 40 2.93 -1.84 13.73
CA PRO A 40 2.21 -3.11 13.88
C PRO A 40 0.70 -3.00 13.61
N ILE A 41 0.07 -1.92 14.07
CA ILE A 41 -1.39 -1.72 13.91
C ILE A 41 -1.74 -1.42 12.45
N VAL A 42 -0.92 -0.59 11.80
CA VAL A 42 -1.13 -0.27 10.39
C VAL A 42 -0.82 -1.46 9.50
N HIS A 43 0.25 -2.22 9.81
CA HIS A 43 0.58 -3.46 9.11
C HIS A 43 -0.59 -4.45 9.12
N ASP A 44 -1.17 -4.75 10.30
CA ASP A 44 -2.31 -5.68 10.42
C ASP A 44 -3.54 -5.19 9.65
N ARG A 45 -3.81 -3.87 9.66
CA ARG A 45 -4.93 -3.30 8.88
C ARG A 45 -4.69 -3.42 7.38
N VAL A 46 -3.49 -3.09 6.90
CA VAL A 46 -3.12 -3.19 5.48
C VAL A 46 -3.18 -4.63 5.01
N GLU A 47 -2.61 -5.56 5.78
CA GLU A 47 -2.63 -6.99 5.51
C GLU A 47 -4.08 -7.50 5.43
N SER A 48 -4.91 -7.19 6.42
CA SER A 48 -6.32 -7.60 6.43
C SER A 48 -7.12 -7.00 5.26
N PHE A 49 -6.89 -5.72 4.94
CA PHE A 49 -7.57 -5.06 3.82
C PHE A 49 -7.23 -5.72 2.49
N LEU A 50 -5.93 -5.90 2.22
CA LEU A 50 -5.44 -6.51 0.99
C LEU A 50 -5.94 -7.95 0.84
N LEU A 51 -5.99 -8.69 1.94
CA LEU A 51 -6.47 -10.08 1.96
C LEU A 51 -7.94 -10.18 1.56
N VAL A 52 -8.78 -9.24 2.02
CA VAL A 52 -10.23 -9.29 1.80
C VAL A 52 -10.63 -8.68 0.46
N HIS A 53 -9.97 -7.60 0.03
CA HIS A 53 -10.43 -6.77 -1.09
C HIS A 53 -9.57 -6.93 -2.35
N TRP A 54 -8.31 -7.35 -2.22
CA TRP A 54 -7.34 -7.30 -3.31
C TRP A 54 -7.12 -8.61 -4.05
N GLU A 55 -7.60 -9.74 -3.51
CA GLU A 55 -7.54 -11.05 -4.18
C GLU A 55 -8.25 -11.03 -5.55
N LYS A 56 -9.43 -10.39 -5.62
CA LYS A 56 -10.20 -10.25 -6.86
C LYS A 56 -9.53 -9.32 -7.88
N VAL A 57 -8.90 -8.26 -7.39
CA VAL A 57 -8.18 -7.31 -8.25
C VAL A 57 -6.93 -7.97 -8.81
N TRP A 58 -6.21 -8.76 -8.00
CA TRP A 58 -5.06 -9.54 -8.45
C TRP A 58 -5.42 -10.50 -9.60
N ASP A 59 -6.55 -11.20 -9.53
CA ASP A 59 -6.94 -12.12 -10.61
C ASP A 59 -7.13 -11.40 -11.96
N SER A 60 -7.52 -10.12 -11.94
CA SER A 60 -7.63 -9.28 -13.15
C SER A 60 -6.28 -8.74 -13.66
N CYS A 61 -5.24 -8.77 -12.83
CA CYS A 61 -3.93 -8.16 -13.09
C CYS A 61 -2.79 -9.19 -13.22
N ARG A 62 -3.07 -10.47 -12.96
CA ARG A 62 -2.09 -11.56 -12.87
C ARG A 62 -1.26 -11.79 -14.13
N ASP A 63 -1.75 -11.43 -15.31
CA ASP A 63 -1.02 -11.63 -16.57
C ASP A 63 0.09 -10.60 -16.83
N LEU A 64 0.09 -9.51 -16.06
CA LEU A 64 1.10 -8.45 -16.12
C LEU A 64 2.39 -8.89 -15.42
N THR A 65 3.51 -8.36 -15.86
CA THR A 65 4.76 -8.35 -15.09
C THR A 65 4.72 -7.25 -14.03
N MET A 66 5.65 -7.29 -13.08
CA MET A 66 5.73 -6.25 -12.04
C MET A 66 5.88 -4.84 -12.63
N GLU A 67 6.74 -4.67 -13.63
CA GLU A 67 6.98 -3.37 -14.30
C GLU A 67 5.75 -2.89 -15.06
N GLU A 68 5.05 -3.80 -15.74
CA GLU A 68 3.79 -3.49 -16.41
C GLU A 68 2.69 -3.18 -15.40
N TRP A 69 2.64 -3.88 -14.28
CA TRP A 69 1.68 -3.65 -13.21
C TRP A 69 1.83 -2.24 -12.65
N GLU A 70 3.04 -1.81 -12.30
CA GLU A 70 3.34 -0.45 -11.81
C GLU A 70 2.95 0.64 -12.81
N SER A 71 2.96 0.33 -14.10
CA SER A 71 2.56 1.26 -15.17
C SER A 71 1.09 1.08 -15.61
N SER A 72 0.35 0.15 -15.00
CA SER A 72 -1.00 -0.22 -15.41
C SER A 72 -2.08 0.46 -14.58
N GLY A 73 -3.32 0.37 -15.07
CA GLY A 73 -4.50 0.76 -14.30
C GLY A 73 -4.66 -0.02 -12.98
N CYS A 74 -4.11 -1.23 -12.86
CA CYS A 74 -4.14 -2.00 -11.62
C CYS A 74 -3.36 -1.31 -10.49
N PHE A 75 -2.21 -0.72 -10.82
CA PHE A 75 -1.45 0.07 -9.85
C PHE A 75 -2.18 1.37 -9.53
N TYR A 76 -2.80 2.03 -10.50
CA TYR A 76 -3.61 3.23 -10.22
C TYR A 76 -4.77 2.95 -9.24
N ILE A 77 -5.50 1.84 -9.43
CA ILE A 77 -6.56 1.41 -8.50
C ILE A 77 -5.94 1.10 -7.13
N PHE A 78 -4.79 0.43 -7.07
CA PHE A 78 -4.07 0.18 -5.81
C PHE A 78 -3.69 1.50 -5.10
N GLN A 79 -3.17 2.48 -5.83
CA GLN A 79 -2.84 3.78 -5.24
C GLN A 79 -4.09 4.46 -4.68
N LYS A 80 -5.20 4.45 -5.43
CA LYS A 80 -6.43 5.14 -5.06
C LYS A 80 -7.20 4.47 -3.93
N GLU A 81 -7.26 3.14 -3.91
CA GLU A 81 -8.08 2.39 -2.94
C GLU A 81 -7.28 1.95 -1.72
N VAL A 82 -5.96 1.84 -1.83
CA VAL A 82 -5.09 1.42 -0.73
C VAL A 82 -4.27 2.62 -0.25
N LEU A 83 -3.43 3.21 -1.10
CA LEU A 83 -2.52 4.26 -0.63
C LEU A 83 -3.25 5.54 -0.19
N GLU A 84 -4.27 5.99 -0.92
CA GLU A 84 -5.05 7.16 -0.50
C GLU A 84 -5.86 6.87 0.78
N ASP A 85 -6.41 5.67 0.94
CA ASP A 85 -7.18 5.32 2.15
C ASP A 85 -6.25 5.24 3.37
N PHE A 86 -5.10 4.59 3.24
CA PHE A 86 -4.09 4.50 4.30
C PHE A 86 -3.25 5.78 4.48
N SER A 87 -3.36 6.79 3.62
CA SER A 87 -2.76 8.12 3.85
C SER A 87 -3.78 9.15 4.34
N ALA A 88 -5.06 8.98 4.02
CA ALA A 88 -6.13 9.89 4.40
C ALA A 88 -6.82 9.50 5.72
N ASP A 89 -6.93 8.20 6.03
CA ASP A 89 -7.56 7.72 7.28
C ASP A 89 -6.72 8.00 8.52
N PHE A 90 -5.44 8.34 8.33
CA PHE A 90 -4.61 8.88 9.40
C PHE A 90 -4.51 10.40 9.24
N PRO A 91 -5.31 11.17 9.98
CA PRO A 91 -5.02 12.57 10.15
C PRO A 91 -3.69 12.62 10.90
N VAL A 92 -2.59 12.77 10.14
CA VAL A 92 -1.49 13.62 10.59
C VAL A 92 -2.19 14.82 11.18
N GLN A 93 -1.98 15.04 12.48
CA GLN A 93 -2.29 16.29 13.15
C GLN A 93 -1.65 17.41 12.31
N ARG A 94 -2.34 17.86 11.26
CA ARG A 94 -2.24 19.20 10.73
C ARG A 94 -2.89 20.07 11.80
N GLU A 95 -2.29 20.07 13.01
CA GLU A 95 -2.42 21.20 13.89
C GLU A 95 -1.84 22.35 13.10
N ALA A 96 -2.79 23.04 12.47
CA ALA A 96 -2.73 24.42 12.16
C ALA A 96 -1.65 25.11 13.01
N LYS A 97 -0.47 25.33 12.41
CA LYS A 97 0.20 26.62 12.56
C LYS A 97 -0.69 27.67 11.90
N LYS A 98 -1.87 27.90 12.50
CA LYS A 98 -2.48 29.21 12.53
C LYS A 98 -1.61 29.96 13.52
N SER A 99 -0.48 30.47 13.04
CA SER A 99 0.21 31.56 13.72
C SER A 99 -0.79 32.70 13.82
N GLU A 100 -1.41 32.78 14.99
CA GLU A 100 -2.09 33.95 15.49
C GLU A 100 -1.10 35.11 15.59
N ALA A 101 -1.64 36.29 15.22
CA ALA A 101 -1.13 37.65 15.40
C ALA A 101 0.03 38.11 14.49
#